data_AF-A0A6N4T239-F1
#
_entry.id   AF-A0A6N4T239-F1
#
_cell.length_a   1.000
_cell.length_b   1.000
_cell.length_c   1.000
_cell.angle_alpha   90.00
_cell.angle_beta   90.00
_cell.angle_gamma   90.00
#
_symmetry.space_group_name_H-M   'P 1'
#
loop_
_entity.id
_entity.type
_entity.pdbx_description
1 polymer ?
#
loop_
_entity_poly.entity_id
_entity_poly.type
_entity_poly.pdbx_seq_one_letter_code
_entity_poly.pdbx_strand_id
1 'polypeptide(L)'
;MTDLFNARVLPVQQEKSKLDNSFRKLLICLLPFGIALIAADAMATKTDEIQAGKIIYESRCLGCHTVEANNIGPRHANVFGRKAGSIADFEYSPALRNARIIWNEKTLDRWLQDPEAYIPGQQMDVSVSKDGDRKNLIAYLKTLSMKSSKPNKP
;
A
#
# COMPACT_ATOMS: atom_id res chain seq x y z
N MET A 1 -71.43 26.90 -49.47
CA MET A 1 -70.21 26.33 -50.05
C MET A 1 -69.15 26.41 -48.96
N THR A 2 -69.16 25.46 -48.01
CA THR A 2 -68.28 24.26 -48.00
C THR A 2 -66.82 24.69 -47.99
N ASP A 3 -65.93 24.27 -47.11
CA ASP A 3 -65.88 23.42 -45.92
C ASP A 3 -64.41 23.59 -45.44
N LEU A 4 -64.02 22.87 -44.38
CA LEU A 4 -62.62 22.51 -44.07
C LEU A 4 -61.79 23.53 -43.27
N PHE A 5 -60.97 23.15 -42.29
CA PHE A 5 -60.83 22.03 -41.35
C PHE A 5 -59.53 22.36 -40.60
N ASN A 6 -59.41 21.93 -39.33
CA ASN A 6 -58.13 21.68 -38.62
C ASN A 6 -57.22 22.88 -38.27
N ALA A 7 -56.50 22.92 -37.15
CA ALA A 7 -56.29 21.97 -36.06
C ALA A 7 -55.85 22.70 -34.79
N ARG A 8 -56.12 22.04 -33.66
CA ARG A 8 -55.70 22.33 -32.28
C ARG A 8 -54.22 22.73 -32.14
N VAL A 9 -53.99 23.77 -31.35
CA VAL A 9 -52.87 23.84 -30.39
C VAL A 9 -53.47 24.22 -29.05
N LEU A 10 -53.41 23.30 -28.08
CA LEU A 10 -53.79 23.56 -26.69
C LEU A 10 -52.60 24.22 -25.97
N PRO A 11 -52.77 25.36 -25.29
CA PRO A 11 -51.80 25.80 -24.30
C PRO A 11 -52.06 25.06 -22.98
N VAL A 12 -51.02 24.37 -22.52
CA VAL A 12 -50.88 23.79 -21.17
C VAL A 12 -51.10 24.89 -20.14
N GLN A 13 -52.20 24.83 -19.41
CA GLN A 13 -52.48 25.71 -18.28
C GLN A 13 -51.67 25.27 -17.06
N GLN A 14 -50.90 26.23 -16.57
CA GLN A 14 -50.01 26.21 -15.42
C GLN A 14 -50.84 26.29 -14.14
N GLU A 15 -51.10 25.15 -13.47
CA GLU A 15 -51.75 25.12 -12.16
C GLU A 15 -50.68 25.19 -11.04
N LYS A 16 -50.08 26.37 -10.87
CA LYS A 16 -49.26 26.71 -9.69
C LYS A 16 -50.17 27.19 -8.57
N SER A 17 -50.81 26.29 -7.84
CA SER A 17 -51.38 26.63 -6.52
C SER A 17 -51.86 25.36 -5.85
N LYS A 18 -51.52 25.17 -4.57
CA LYS A 18 -51.79 23.99 -3.72
C LYS A 18 -50.80 22.85 -3.94
N LEU A 19 -49.75 22.82 -3.13
CA LEU A 19 -49.72 21.84 -2.01
C LEU A 19 -48.54 22.11 -1.05
N ASP A 20 -48.35 23.38 -0.76
CA ASP A 20 -47.82 23.93 0.48
C ASP A 20 -48.79 23.63 1.65
N ASN A 21 -48.69 22.44 2.25
CA ASN A 21 -48.96 22.21 3.69
C ASN A 21 -48.87 20.74 4.15
N SER A 22 -48.65 19.77 3.25
CA SER A 22 -48.52 18.35 3.65
C SER A 22 -47.09 17.93 4.03
N PHE A 23 -46.07 18.73 3.68
CA PHE A 23 -44.66 18.37 3.89
C PHE A 23 -44.13 18.53 5.32
N ARG A 24 -44.95 19.04 6.26
CA ARG A 24 -44.51 19.31 7.64
C ARG A 24 -44.84 18.21 8.65
N LYS A 25 -45.61 17.18 8.29
CA LYS A 25 -46.05 16.14 9.24
C LYS A 25 -45.63 14.71 8.89
N LEU A 26 -44.84 14.52 7.84
CA LEU A 26 -44.23 13.22 7.52
C LEU A 26 -42.71 13.25 7.75
N LEU A 27 -42.30 13.80 8.90
CA LEU A 27 -40.90 13.96 9.33
C LEU A 27 -40.55 13.09 10.55
N ILE A 28 -41.36 12.07 10.85
CA ILE A 28 -41.20 11.22 12.05
C ILE A 28 -41.38 9.75 11.64
N CYS A 29 -40.41 9.21 10.89
CA CYS A 29 -40.16 7.76 10.77
C CYS A 29 -38.78 7.47 10.15
N LEU A 30 -37.77 8.30 10.44
CA LEU A 30 -36.41 8.14 9.91
C LEU A 30 -35.37 8.13 11.04
N LEU A 31 -35.20 6.99 11.72
CA LEU A 31 -33.99 6.62 12.47
C LEU A 31 -33.99 5.08 12.63
N PRO A 32 -32.87 4.33 12.51
CA PRO A 32 -31.57 4.65 11.92
C PRO A 32 -30.99 3.45 11.11
N PHE A 33 -31.02 3.48 9.77
CA PHE A 33 -30.26 2.50 8.97
C PHE A 33 -29.21 3.24 8.16
N GLY A 34 -28.17 3.71 8.83
CA GLY A 34 -27.16 4.51 8.15
C GLY A 34 -26.01 4.91 9.04
N ILE A 35 -25.28 3.95 9.59
CA ILE A 35 -23.83 4.07 9.86
C ILE A 35 -23.28 2.64 9.80
N ALA A 36 -22.70 2.24 8.66
CA ALA A 36 -21.75 1.12 8.58
C ALA A 36 -21.03 1.13 7.22
N LEU A 37 -20.25 2.18 6.90
CA LEU A 37 -19.38 2.16 5.72
C LEU A 37 -18.19 3.13 5.84
N ILE A 38 -17.25 2.93 6.77
CA ILE A 38 -16.03 3.77 6.85
C ILE A 38 -14.76 2.96 7.21
N ALA A 39 -14.54 1.77 6.64
CA ALA A 39 -13.31 1.01 6.93
C ALA A 39 -12.57 0.41 5.71
N ALA A 40 -13.01 0.68 4.47
CA ALA A 40 -12.39 0.09 3.28
C ALA A 40 -11.07 0.77 2.86
N ASP A 41 -10.96 2.09 3.05
CA ASP A 41 -9.89 2.90 2.47
C ASP A 41 -8.48 2.59 3.01
N ALA A 42 -8.35 2.32 4.32
CA ALA A 42 -7.04 2.07 4.94
C ALA A 42 -6.40 0.73 4.53
N MET A 43 -7.21 -0.25 4.10
CA MET A 43 -6.68 -1.56 3.68
C MET A 43 -6.27 -1.55 2.21
N ALA A 44 -6.94 -0.74 1.38
CA ALA A 44 -6.57 -0.53 -0.01
C ALA A 44 -5.18 0.11 -0.11
N THR A 45 -4.93 1.18 0.64
CA THR A 45 -3.62 1.89 0.60
C THR A 45 -2.46 0.99 1.00
N LYS A 46 -2.60 0.18 2.06
CA LYS A 46 -1.55 -0.74 2.50
C LYS A 46 -1.26 -1.84 1.47
N THR A 47 -2.28 -2.32 0.78
CA THR A 47 -2.11 -3.32 -0.29
C THR A 47 -1.36 -2.72 -1.47
N ASP A 48 -1.70 -1.48 -1.83
CA ASP A 48 -1.06 -0.74 -2.93
C ASP A 48 0.43 -0.44 -2.63
N GLU A 49 0.74 -0.01 -1.40
CA GLU A 49 2.13 0.22 -0.95
C GLU A 49 2.98 -1.05 -1.04
N ILE A 50 2.45 -2.19 -0.57
CA ILE A 50 3.14 -3.49 -0.64
C ILE A 50 3.36 -3.91 -2.09
N GLN A 51 2.37 -3.71 -2.96
CA GLN A 51 2.47 -4.07 -4.37
C GLN A 51 3.48 -3.19 -5.10
N ALA A 52 3.48 -1.87 -4.86
CA ALA A 52 4.50 -0.97 -5.36
C ALA A 52 5.91 -1.37 -4.86
N GLY A 53 6.01 -1.74 -3.59
CA GLY A 53 7.25 -2.23 -2.98
C GLY A 53 7.78 -3.51 -3.64
N LYS A 54 6.88 -4.45 -3.98
CA LYS A 54 7.22 -5.67 -4.70
C LYS A 54 7.81 -5.37 -6.09
N ILE A 55 7.24 -4.42 -6.82
CA ILE A 55 7.76 -4.01 -8.14
C ILE A 55 9.16 -3.40 -8.01
N ILE A 56 9.40 -2.58 -6.98
CA ILE A 56 10.73 -2.03 -6.69
C ILE A 56 11.71 -3.17 -6.36
N TYR A 57 11.30 -4.11 -5.52
CA TYR A 57 12.13 -5.27 -5.16
C TYR A 57 12.54 -6.09 -6.39
N GLU A 58 11.59 -6.36 -7.29
CA GLU A 58 11.83 -7.11 -8.51
C GLU A 58 12.83 -6.40 -9.44
N SER A 59 12.72 -5.09 -9.56
CA SER A 59 13.58 -4.30 -10.45
C SER A 59 14.96 -3.97 -9.86
N ARG A 60 15.08 -3.85 -8.54
CA ARG A 60 16.29 -3.34 -7.87
C ARG A 60 17.06 -4.38 -7.06
N CYS A 61 16.39 -5.42 -6.57
CA CYS A 61 16.98 -6.33 -5.58
C CYS A 61 17.22 -7.74 -6.13
N LEU A 62 16.37 -8.23 -7.05
CA LEU A 62 16.44 -9.60 -7.55
C LEU A 62 17.72 -9.96 -8.31
N GLY A 63 18.45 -8.97 -8.81
CA GLY A 63 19.74 -9.21 -9.44
C GLY A 63 20.77 -9.81 -8.48
N CYS A 64 20.68 -9.50 -7.18
CA CYS A 64 21.63 -9.97 -6.17
C CYS A 64 20.99 -10.84 -5.08
N HIS A 65 19.70 -10.64 -4.80
CA HIS A 65 19.03 -11.28 -3.67
C HIS A 65 17.88 -12.16 -4.12
N THR A 66 17.63 -13.21 -3.36
CA THR A 66 16.39 -13.97 -3.43
C THR A 66 15.66 -13.91 -2.09
N VAL A 67 14.41 -14.38 -2.06
CA VAL A 67 13.66 -14.43 -0.81
C VAL A 67 14.24 -15.52 0.10
N GLU A 68 14.44 -16.75 -0.38
CA GLU A 68 14.73 -17.90 0.50
C GLU A 68 16.19 -18.37 0.48
N ALA A 69 16.96 -18.04 -0.57
CA ALA A 69 18.34 -18.51 -0.74
C ALA A 69 19.35 -17.35 -0.80
N ASN A 70 20.56 -17.62 -0.30
CA ASN A 70 21.70 -16.73 -0.50
C ASN A 70 22.13 -16.77 -1.97
N ASN A 71 22.60 -15.65 -2.50
CA ASN A 71 23.17 -15.51 -3.84
C ASN A 71 24.35 -14.52 -3.77
N ILE A 72 24.47 -13.56 -4.69
CA ILE A 72 25.43 -12.44 -4.57
C ILE A 72 25.21 -11.69 -3.24
N GLY A 73 23.94 -11.53 -2.84
CA GLY A 73 23.53 -11.01 -1.55
C GLY A 73 22.81 -12.07 -0.68
N PRO A 74 22.66 -11.83 0.63
CA PRO A 74 21.98 -12.74 1.54
C PRO A 74 20.46 -12.82 1.27
N ARG A 75 19.83 -13.93 1.66
CA ARG A 75 18.37 -14.10 1.56
C ARG A 75 17.57 -13.05 2.34
N HIS A 76 16.40 -12.64 1.82
CA HIS A 76 15.55 -11.62 2.45
C HIS A 76 14.37 -12.15 3.28
N ALA A 77 14.09 -13.45 3.27
CA ALA A 77 13.14 -14.07 4.20
C ALA A 77 13.55 -13.74 5.63
N ASN A 78 12.60 -13.27 6.45
CA ASN A 78 12.85 -12.83 7.82
C ASN A 78 13.92 -11.73 7.94
N VAL A 79 14.04 -10.81 6.97
CA VAL A 79 14.98 -9.68 7.10
C VAL A 79 14.53 -8.65 8.13
N PHE A 80 13.23 -8.39 8.24
CA PHE A 80 12.71 -7.42 9.20
C PHE A 80 12.78 -8.00 10.62
N GLY A 81 13.36 -7.24 11.54
CA GLY A 81 13.70 -7.65 12.90
C GLY A 81 15.01 -8.44 13.02
N ARG A 82 15.67 -8.79 11.92
CA ARG A 82 16.94 -9.54 11.95
C ARG A 82 18.12 -8.62 12.21
N LYS A 83 19.12 -9.13 12.93
CA LYS A 83 20.40 -8.45 13.10
C LYS A 83 21.15 -8.36 11.76
N ALA A 84 21.76 -7.23 11.45
CA ALA A 84 22.61 -7.11 10.28
C ALA A 84 23.80 -8.08 10.35
N GLY A 85 24.19 -8.64 9.20
CA GLY A 85 25.35 -9.53 9.12
C GLY A 85 25.22 -10.86 9.85
N SER A 86 24.00 -11.35 10.09
CA SER A 86 23.75 -12.47 11.02
C SER A 86 23.37 -13.80 10.37
N ILE A 87 23.28 -13.89 9.04
CA ILE A 87 23.04 -15.16 8.36
C ILE A 87 24.34 -15.96 8.37
N ALA A 88 24.34 -17.12 9.03
CA ALA A 88 25.57 -17.88 9.29
C ALA A 88 26.25 -18.41 8.01
N ASP A 89 25.47 -18.70 6.97
CA ASP A 89 25.91 -19.26 5.69
C ASP A 89 26.10 -18.20 4.60
N PHE A 90 26.35 -16.94 4.97
CA PHE A 90 26.67 -15.86 4.04
C PHE A 90 27.92 -15.09 4.47
N GLU A 91 28.80 -14.81 3.52
CA GLU A 91 30.01 -14.04 3.77
C GLU A 91 29.74 -12.54 3.65
N TYR A 92 29.65 -11.88 4.80
CA TYR A 92 29.44 -10.43 4.89
C TYR A 92 30.76 -9.67 4.87
N SER A 93 30.70 -8.42 4.39
CA SER A 93 31.77 -7.47 4.65
C SER A 93 32.02 -7.31 6.15
N PRO A 94 33.29 -7.05 6.57
CA PRO A 94 33.60 -6.81 7.98
C PRO A 94 32.78 -5.66 8.58
N ALA A 95 32.47 -4.62 7.79
CA ALA A 95 31.67 -3.49 8.22
C ALA A 95 30.24 -3.92 8.58
N LEU A 96 29.55 -4.62 7.67
CA LEU A 96 28.17 -5.02 7.89
C LEU A 96 28.02 -6.07 9.01
N ARG A 97 29.00 -6.97 9.14
CA ARG A 97 29.08 -7.95 10.25
C ARG A 97 29.18 -7.25 11.63
N ASN A 98 29.88 -6.12 11.69
CA ASN A 98 30.14 -5.39 12.93
C ASN A 98 29.20 -4.22 13.19
N ALA A 99 28.22 -3.96 12.31
CA ALA A 99 27.33 -2.79 12.40
C ALA A 99 26.45 -2.74 13.67
N ARG A 100 26.21 -3.88 14.32
CA ARG A 100 25.39 -4.00 15.56
C ARG A 100 24.00 -3.35 15.46
N ILE A 101 23.40 -3.36 14.27
CA ILE A 101 22.03 -2.86 14.03
C ILE A 101 21.02 -4.00 13.86
N ILE A 102 19.76 -3.69 14.13
CA ILE A 102 18.60 -4.53 13.83
C ILE A 102 17.84 -3.89 12.68
N TRP A 103 17.47 -4.68 11.67
CA TRP A 103 16.68 -4.20 10.54
C TRP A 103 15.23 -3.90 10.93
N ASN A 104 14.95 -2.66 11.26
CA ASN A 104 13.61 -2.08 11.38
C ASN A 104 13.38 -1.01 10.30
N GLU A 105 12.23 -0.33 10.33
CA GLU A 105 11.86 0.71 9.38
C GLU A 105 12.93 1.80 9.27
N LYS A 106 13.38 2.33 10.41
CA LYS A 106 14.34 3.44 10.46
C LYS A 106 15.71 3.03 9.92
N THR A 107 16.18 1.84 10.27
CA THR A 107 17.49 1.36 9.83
C THR A 107 17.47 0.93 8.36
N LEU A 108 16.36 0.35 7.88
CA LEU A 108 16.19 -0.01 6.48
C LEU A 108 16.03 1.24 5.61
N ASP A 109 15.31 2.26 6.08
CA ASP A 109 15.18 3.53 5.36
C ASP A 109 16.55 4.19 5.13
N ARG A 110 17.37 4.31 6.18
CA ARG A 110 18.74 4.86 6.06
C ARG A 110 19.63 4.00 5.16
N TRP A 111 19.58 2.68 5.35
CA TRP A 111 20.36 1.74 4.56
C TRP A 111 20.01 1.81 3.08
N LEU A 112 18.72 1.83 2.74
CA LEU A 112 18.26 1.91 1.36
C LEU A 112 18.47 3.31 0.77
N GLN A 113 18.54 4.36 1.58
CA GLN A 113 18.83 5.71 1.09
C GLN A 113 20.25 5.82 0.57
N ASP A 114 21.23 5.40 1.38
CA ASP A 114 22.65 5.42 1.05
C ASP A 114 23.40 4.39 1.92
N PRO A 115 23.64 3.17 1.40
CA PRO A 115 24.29 2.12 2.16
C PRO A 115 25.70 2.50 2.61
N GLU A 116 26.46 3.15 1.72
CA GLU A 116 27.87 3.49 1.98
C GLU A 116 27.99 4.62 3.01
N ALA A 117 27.15 5.64 2.92
CA ALA A 117 27.11 6.69 3.95
C ALA A 117 26.62 6.15 5.30
N TYR A 118 25.73 5.15 5.31
CA TYR A 118 25.20 4.60 6.56
C TYR A 118 26.14 3.60 7.23
N ILE A 119 26.79 2.72 6.46
CA ILE A 119 27.74 1.71 6.95
C ILE A 119 28.94 1.67 5.98
N PRO A 120 29.94 2.54 6.16
CA PRO A 120 31.11 2.58 5.28
C PRO A 120 31.86 1.23 5.20
N GLY A 121 32.24 0.82 3.99
CA GLY A 121 32.88 -0.48 3.74
C GLY A 121 31.89 -1.66 3.64
N GLN A 122 30.62 -1.35 3.44
CA GLN A 122 29.62 -2.33 3.00
C GLN A 122 29.82 -2.71 1.51
N GLN A 123 29.12 -3.72 1.01
CA GLN A 123 29.35 -4.29 -0.33
C GLN A 123 28.10 -4.37 -1.22
N MET A 124 27.01 -3.71 -0.83
CA MET A 124 25.77 -3.56 -1.58
C MET A 124 25.77 -2.24 -2.36
N ASP A 125 25.74 -2.32 -3.68
CA ASP A 125 25.75 -1.15 -4.58
C ASP A 125 24.35 -0.85 -5.14
N VAL A 126 23.38 -0.67 -4.23
CA VAL A 126 22.00 -0.30 -4.57
C VAL A 126 21.49 0.75 -3.60
N SER A 127 20.99 1.87 -4.14
CA SER A 127 20.27 2.89 -3.38
C SER A 127 18.89 3.17 -3.98
N VAL A 128 17.97 3.62 -3.13
CA VAL A 128 16.59 3.99 -3.44
C VAL A 128 16.37 5.41 -2.92
N SER A 129 16.63 6.40 -3.77
CA SER A 129 16.70 7.80 -3.35
C SER A 129 15.36 8.40 -2.97
N LYS A 130 14.26 7.95 -3.60
CA LYS A 130 12.91 8.45 -3.32
C LYS A 130 12.37 7.87 -2.01
N ASP A 131 11.96 8.74 -1.10
CA ASP A 131 11.40 8.36 0.22
C ASP A 131 10.16 7.45 0.10
N GLY A 132 9.22 7.78 -0.80
CA GLY A 132 8.04 6.95 -1.05
C GLY A 132 8.39 5.53 -1.52
N ASP A 133 9.40 5.40 -2.40
CA ASP A 133 9.85 4.11 -2.91
C ASP A 133 10.48 3.27 -1.79
N ARG A 134 11.27 3.89 -0.91
CA ARG A 134 11.81 3.20 0.28
C ARG A 134 10.72 2.73 1.21
N LYS A 135 9.73 3.57 1.52
CA LYS A 135 8.58 3.21 2.37
C LYS A 135 7.83 2.00 1.80
N ASN A 136 7.52 2.02 0.52
CA ASN A 136 6.86 0.92 -0.17
C ASN A 136 7.71 -0.36 -0.15
N LEU A 137 9.00 -0.27 -0.47
CA LEU A 137 9.93 -1.40 -0.43
C LEU A 137 10.03 -2.01 0.98
N ILE A 138 10.12 -1.18 2.02
CA ILE A 138 10.14 -1.63 3.42
C ILE A 138 8.82 -2.31 3.79
N ALA A 139 7.68 -1.79 3.34
CA ALA A 139 6.37 -2.42 3.53
C ALA A 139 6.35 -3.84 2.93
N TYR A 140 6.91 -4.01 1.73
CA TYR A 140 7.07 -5.33 1.11
C TYR A 140 8.02 -6.25 1.91
N LEU A 141 9.21 -5.78 2.30
CA LEU A 141 10.19 -6.58 3.07
C LEU A 141 9.63 -7.06 4.43
N LYS A 142 8.75 -6.29 5.08
CA LYS A 142 8.03 -6.73 6.28
C LYS A 142 7.18 -7.97 6.01
N THR A 143 6.52 -8.04 4.86
CA THR A 143 5.68 -9.20 4.51
C THR A 143 6.49 -10.50 4.40
N LEU A 144 7.77 -10.40 4.00
CA LEU A 144 8.71 -11.52 3.92
C LEU A 144 9.18 -12.03 5.28
N SER A 145 8.81 -11.33 6.36
CA SER A 145 9.17 -11.69 7.74
C SER A 145 7.96 -12.10 8.57
N MET A 146 6.75 -11.88 8.06
CA MET A 146 5.51 -12.36 8.66
C MET A 146 5.08 -13.73 8.14
N LYS A 147 5.42 -14.07 6.89
CA LYS A 147 4.98 -15.33 6.24
C LYS A 147 5.80 -16.56 6.68
N SER A 148 7.00 -16.36 7.19
CA SER A 148 7.99 -17.41 7.46
C SER A 148 8.01 -17.87 8.92
N SER A 149 7.06 -17.42 9.75
CA SER A 149 6.87 -17.88 11.13
C SER A 149 6.06 -19.17 11.26
N LYS A 150 5.69 -19.82 10.15
CA LYS A 150 5.17 -21.19 10.22
C LYS A 150 6.34 -22.15 10.43
N PRO A 151 6.35 -22.98 11.49
CA PRO A 151 7.41 -23.96 11.69
C PRO A 151 7.39 -24.95 10.52
N ASN A 152 8.57 -25.17 9.92
CA ASN A 152 8.75 -26.27 8.98
C ASN A 152 8.42 -27.56 9.73
N LYS A 153 7.35 -28.25 9.31
CA LYS A 153 7.06 -29.61 9.75
C LYS A 153 8.14 -30.52 9.14
N PRO A 154 8.77 -31.40 9.94
CA PRO A 154 9.82 -32.29 9.45
C PRO A 154 9.32 -33.23 8.33
#